data_AF-A0A537U6S6-F1
#
_entry.id   AF-A0A537U6S6-F1
#
_cell.length_a   1.000
_cell.length_b   1.000
_cell.length_c   1.000
_cell.angle_alpha   90.00
_cell.angle_beta   90.00
_cell.angle_gamma   90.00
#
_symmetry.space_group_name_H-M   'P 1'
#
loop_
_entity.id
_entity.type
_entity.pdbx_description
1 polymer ?
#
loop_
_entity_poly.entity_id
_entity_poly.type
_entity_poly.pdbx_seq_one_letter_code
_entity_poly.pdbx_strand_id
1 'polypeptide(L)'
;VVRLKGLKCASPVLIAHVSERELRDAILEVDGPGVDAVIQVGTNLAMARLAGIAEFWLEKPVLAINTCIYWWSLRQNGIDDKIDGFGSLLLEH
;
A
#
# COMPACT_ATOMS: atom_id res chain seq x y z
N VAL A 1 12.17 -10.87 0.58
CA VAL A 1 11.47 -10.29 1.76
C VAL A 1 12.46 -10.20 2.90
N VAL A 2 12.82 -8.99 3.32
CA VAL A 2 13.83 -8.76 4.39
C VAL A 2 13.19 -8.55 5.76
N ARG A 3 11.95 -8.07 5.80
CA ARG A 3 11.14 -7.81 7.01
C ARG A 3 9.68 -8.15 6.71
N LEU A 4 8.93 -8.61 7.70
CA LEU A 4 7.53 -9.01 7.54
C LEU A 4 6.73 -8.77 8.82
N LYS A 5 5.57 -8.12 8.67
CA LYS A 5 4.56 -7.97 9.72
C LYS A 5 3.24 -8.57 9.26
N GLY A 6 2.74 -9.54 10.02
CA GLY A 6 1.36 -10.01 9.90
C GLY A 6 0.49 -9.33 10.97
N LEU A 7 -0.59 -8.67 10.57
CA LEU A 7 -1.54 -8.03 11.50
C LEU A 7 -2.39 -9.03 12.28
N LYS A 8 -2.52 -10.27 11.78
CA LYS A 8 -3.20 -11.40 12.44
C LYS A 8 -4.59 -11.02 13.00
N CYS A 9 -5.38 -10.29 12.21
CA CYS A 9 -6.74 -9.89 12.58
C CYS A 9 -7.59 -11.13 12.91
N ALA A 10 -8.46 -11.02 13.91
CA ALA A 10 -9.23 -12.16 14.41
C ALA A 10 -10.30 -12.68 13.43
N SER A 11 -10.70 -11.89 12.44
CA SER A 11 -11.63 -12.30 11.38
C SER A 11 -11.45 -11.48 10.11
N PRO A 12 -11.94 -11.94 8.93
CA PRO A 12 -11.88 -11.19 7.68
C PRO A 12 -12.55 -9.82 7.73
N VAL A 13 -13.64 -9.69 8.50
CA VAL A 13 -14.37 -8.43 8.68
C VAL A 13 -13.52 -7.44 9.47
N LEU A 14 -12.81 -7.91 10.49
CA LEU A 14 -11.95 -7.05 11.32
C LEU A 14 -10.72 -6.53 10.58
N ILE A 15 -10.35 -7.12 9.44
CA ILE A 15 -9.28 -6.59 8.59
C ILE A 15 -9.63 -5.18 8.07
N ALA A 16 -10.88 -4.96 7.64
CA ALA A 16 -11.33 -3.63 7.19
C ALA A 16 -11.40 -2.59 8.31
N HIS A 17 -11.37 -3.01 9.56
CA HIS A 17 -11.48 -2.13 10.73
C HIS A 17 -10.11 -1.73 11.29
N VAL A 18 -9.01 -2.27 10.74
CA VAL A 18 -7.66 -1.83 11.12
C VAL A 18 -7.53 -0.35 10.81
N SER A 19 -7.15 0.43 11.82
CA SER A 19 -7.07 1.88 11.70
C SER A 19 -5.89 2.31 10.82
N GLU A 20 -5.98 3.49 10.19
CA GLU A 20 -4.84 4.04 9.46
C GLU A 20 -3.60 4.25 10.35
N ARG A 21 -3.79 4.49 11.65
CA ARG A 21 -2.68 4.61 12.61
C ARG A 21 -1.94 3.29 12.77
N GLU A 22 -2.66 2.20 12.97
CA GLU A 22 -2.07 0.86 13.06
C GLU A 22 -1.38 0.45 11.75
N LEU A 23 -1.99 0.79 10.60
CA LEU A 23 -1.37 0.56 9.29
C LEU A 23 -0.07 1.34 9.14
N ARG A 24 -0.06 2.63 9.51
CA ARG A 24 1.15 3.46 9.50
C ARG A 24 2.23 2.86 10.39
N ASP A 25 1.87 2.44 11.59
CA ASP A 25 2.83 1.86 12.54
C ASP A 25 3.39 0.53 12.01
N ALA A 26 2.57 -0.27 11.32
CA ALA A 26 3.03 -1.47 10.64
C ALA A 26 3.98 -1.19 9.47
N ILE A 27 3.76 -0.12 8.69
CA ILE A 27 4.72 0.34 7.67
C ILE A 27 6.07 0.65 8.33
N LEU A 28 6.05 1.45 9.40
CA LEU A 28 7.28 1.87 10.08
C LEU A 28 8.02 0.69 10.74
N GLU A 29 7.30 -0.33 11.21
CA GLU A 29 7.89 -1.54 11.78
C GLU A 29 8.65 -2.38 10.73
N VAL A 30 8.13 -2.47 9.50
CA VAL A 30 8.77 -3.23 8.42
C VAL A 30 9.76 -2.42 7.61
N ASP A 31 9.76 -1.09 7.74
CA ASP A 31 10.75 -0.24 7.11
C ASP A 31 12.12 -0.29 7.84
N GLY A 32 13.16 0.19 7.17
CA GLY A 32 14.47 0.43 7.78
C GLY A 32 15.62 0.38 6.77
N PRO A 33 16.86 0.47 7.27
CA PRO A 33 18.04 0.30 6.43
C PRO A 33 18.00 -1.05 5.70
N GLY A 34 18.22 -1.02 4.39
CA GLY A 34 18.18 -2.20 3.51
C GLY A 34 16.79 -2.60 3.01
N VAL A 35 15.76 -1.76 3.20
CA VAL A 35 14.44 -1.92 2.60
C VAL A 35 14.28 -0.95 1.42
N ASP A 36 14.21 -1.50 0.20
CA ASP A 36 14.04 -0.70 -1.02
C ASP A 36 12.58 -0.32 -1.29
N ALA A 37 11.63 -1.12 -0.81
CA ALA A 37 10.20 -0.89 -0.97
C ALA A 37 9.37 -1.60 0.12
N VAL A 38 8.22 -1.03 0.45
CA VAL A 38 7.21 -1.65 1.33
C VAL A 38 6.02 -2.09 0.49
N ILE A 39 5.61 -3.33 0.63
CA ILE A 39 4.44 -3.88 -0.07
C ILE A 39 3.42 -4.35 0.96
N GLN A 40 2.25 -3.72 0.99
CA GLN A 40 1.12 -4.28 1.71
C GLN A 40 0.48 -5.37 0.88
N VAL A 41 0.61 -6.58 1.40
CA VAL A 41 -0.06 -7.78 0.90
C VAL A 41 -1.20 -8.16 1.83
N GLY A 42 -2.33 -8.59 1.27
CA GLY A 42 -3.51 -8.98 2.04
C GLY A 42 -4.80 -8.33 1.54
N THR A 43 -5.91 -9.05 1.69
CA THR A 43 -7.24 -8.57 1.30
C THR A 43 -7.82 -7.64 2.36
N ASN A 44 -8.68 -6.71 1.95
CA ASN A 44 -9.54 -5.91 2.83
C ASN A 44 -8.86 -4.86 3.75
N LEU A 45 -7.54 -4.63 3.68
CA LEU A 45 -6.90 -3.50 4.36
C LEU A 45 -7.09 -2.20 3.56
N ALA A 46 -7.64 -1.17 4.19
CA ALA A 46 -7.89 0.14 3.57
C ALA A 46 -6.60 0.99 3.50
N MET A 47 -5.65 0.58 2.66
CA MET A 47 -4.30 1.16 2.65
C MET A 47 -3.97 2.01 1.41
N ALA A 48 -4.82 2.05 0.39
CA ALA A 48 -4.50 2.68 -0.90
C ALA A 48 -4.06 4.15 -0.75
N ARG A 49 -4.85 4.97 -0.05
CA ARG A 49 -4.52 6.38 0.21
C ARG A 49 -3.30 6.52 1.11
N LEU A 50 -3.26 5.76 2.21
CA LEU A 50 -2.16 5.81 3.18
C LEU A 50 -0.82 5.43 2.54
N ALA A 51 -0.81 4.47 1.61
CA ALA A 51 0.37 4.06 0.88
C ALA A 51 0.98 5.23 0.08
N GLY A 52 0.17 6.02 -0.60
CA GLY A 52 0.66 7.21 -1.32
C GLY A 52 1.24 8.28 -0.40
N ILE A 53 0.64 8.51 0.78
CA ILE A 53 1.21 9.43 1.78
C ILE A 53 2.53 8.85 2.33
N ALA A 54 2.58 7.53 2.55
CA ALA A 54 3.75 6.84 3.07
C ALA A 54 4.93 6.87 2.11
N GLU A 55 4.66 6.68 0.83
CA GLU A 55 5.64 6.83 -0.23
C GLU A 55 6.28 8.22 -0.20
N PHE A 56 5.47 9.28 -0.07
CA PHE A 56 5.98 10.65 0.03
C PHE A 56 6.91 10.85 1.24
N TRP A 57 6.53 10.39 2.44
CA TRP A 57 7.35 10.66 3.63
C TRP A 57 8.53 9.70 3.81
N LEU A 58 8.47 8.48 3.27
CA LEU A 58 9.57 7.51 3.34
C LEU A 58 10.57 7.64 2.20
N GLU A 59 10.25 8.45 1.19
CA GLU A 59 11.04 8.63 -0.03
C GLU A 59 11.40 7.29 -0.69
N LYS A 60 10.47 6.32 -0.63
CA LYS A 60 10.60 4.99 -1.23
C LYS A 60 9.24 4.41 -1.61
N PRO A 61 9.15 3.48 -2.56
CA PRO A 61 7.88 2.89 -2.96
C PRO A 61 7.15 2.23 -1.79
N VAL A 62 5.89 2.64 -1.58
CA VAL A 62 4.95 1.98 -0.66
C VAL A 62 3.73 1.57 -1.45
N LEU A 63 3.56 0.27 -1.67
CA LEU A 63 2.59 -0.27 -2.61
C LEU A 63 1.51 -1.06 -1.88
N ALA A 64 0.26 -0.62 -1.98
CA ALA A 64 -0.89 -1.44 -1.60
C ALA A 64 -1.30 -2.33 -2.78
N ILE A 65 -1.55 -3.62 -2.51
CA ILE A 65 -1.87 -4.59 -3.56
C ILE A 65 -3.11 -4.20 -4.37
N ASN A 66 -4.13 -3.62 -3.72
CA ASN A 66 -5.35 -3.17 -4.39
C ASN A 66 -5.02 -2.07 -5.40
N THR A 67 -4.21 -1.08 -5.01
CA THR A 67 -3.74 -0.01 -5.92
C THR A 67 -3.01 -0.58 -7.12
N CYS A 68 -2.12 -1.57 -6.92
CA CYS A 68 -1.37 -2.21 -8.00
C CYS A 68 -2.28 -2.94 -8.99
N ILE A 69 -3.28 -3.66 -8.49
CA ILE A 69 -4.23 -4.41 -9.33
C ILE A 69 -5.12 -3.45 -10.13
N TYR A 70 -5.59 -2.36 -9.51
CA TYR A 70 -6.35 -1.33 -10.22
C TYR A 70 -5.50 -0.69 -11.33
N TRP A 71 -4.29 -0.23 -11.01
CA TRP A 71 -3.37 0.32 -12.00
C TRP A 71 -3.17 -0.63 -13.18
N TRP A 72 -2.80 -1.89 -12.90
CA TRP A 72 -2.60 -2.90 -13.93
C TRP A 72 -3.85 -3.09 -14.79
N SER A 73 -5.00 -3.25 -14.17
CA SER A 73 -6.26 -3.46 -14.90
C SER A 73 -6.64 -2.25 -15.77
N LEU A 74 -6.40 -1.03 -15.30
CA LEU A 74 -6.68 0.18 -16.08
C LEU A 74 -5.77 0.25 -17.32
N ARG A 75 -4.46 0.07 -17.15
CA ARG A 75 -3.49 0.11 -18.26
C ARG A 75 -3.72 -1.01 -19.29
N GLN A 76 -4.07 -2.22 -18.83
CA GLN A 76 -4.43 -3.32 -19.73
C GLN A 76 -5.69 -3.04 -20.57
N ASN A 77 -6.54 -2.11 -20.15
CA ASN A 77 -7.75 -1.70 -20.88
C ASN A 77 -7.57 -0.36 -21.63
N GLY A 78 -6.34 0.13 -21.78
CA GLY A 78 -6.05 1.38 -22.48
C GLY A 78 -6.60 2.63 -21.78
N ILE A 79 -6.82 2.53 -20.46
CA ILE A 79 -7.22 3.67 -19.62
C ILE A 79 -5.94 4.22 -19.00
N ASP A 80 -5.53 5.41 -19.46
CA ASP A 80 -4.27 6.09 -19.07
C ASP A 80 -4.49 7.26 -18.10
N ASP A 81 -5.69 7.39 -17.54
CA ASP A 81 -6.02 8.39 -16.54
C ASP A 81 -5.03 8.36 -15.37
N LYS A 82 -4.62 9.57 -14.96
CA LYS A 82 -3.72 9.81 -13.83
C LYS A 82 -4.56 10.13 -12.60
N ILE A 83 -4.36 9.35 -11.53
CA ILE A 83 -5.16 9.47 -10.31
C ILE A 83 -4.24 9.85 -9.15
N ASP A 84 -4.42 11.07 -8.66
CA ASP A 84 -3.69 11.60 -7.51
C ASP A 84 -4.21 11.02 -6.17
N GLY A 85 -3.37 11.05 -5.13
CA GLY A 85 -3.70 10.66 -3.77
C GLY A 85 -3.50 9.18 -3.43
N PHE A 86 -3.00 8.36 -4.37
CA PHE A 86 -2.82 6.91 -4.20
C PHE A 86 -1.39 6.42 -4.52
N GLY A 87 -0.42 7.34 -4.52
CA GLY A 87 0.99 7.06 -4.81
C GLY A 87 1.36 7.25 -6.27
N SER A 88 2.66 7.19 -6.55
CA SER A 88 3.23 7.43 -7.88
C SER A 88 2.70 6.45 -8.93
N LEU A 89 2.38 5.21 -8.53
CA LEU A 89 1.92 4.17 -9.44
C LEU A 89 0.66 4.57 -10.23
N LEU A 90 -0.32 5.21 -9.60
CA LEU A 90 -1.53 5.66 -10.30
C LEU A 90 -1.41 7.07 -10.88
N LEU A 91 -0.45 7.86 -10.41
CA LEU A 91 -0.27 9.25 -10.84
C LEU A 91 0.67 9.38 -12.05
N GLU A 92 1.70 8.54 -12.14
CA GLU A 92 2.83 8.71 -13.06
C GLU A 92 3.05 7.55 -14.03
N HIS A 93 2.57 6.34 -13.68
CA HIS A 93 2.77 5.10 -14.44
C HIS A 93 1.45 4.57 -14.98
#